data_AF-A0AAD5L5R5-F1
#
_entry.id   AF-A0AAD5L5R5-F1
#
_cell.length_a   1.000
_cell.length_b   1.000
_cell.length_c   1.000
_cell.angle_alpha   90.00
_cell.angle_beta   90.00
_cell.angle_gamma   90.00
#
_symmetry.space_group_name_H-M   'P 1'
#
loop_
_entity.id
_entity.type
_entity.pdbx_description
1 polymer ?
#
loop_
_entity_poly.entity_id
_entity_poly.type
_entity_poly.pdbx_seq_one_letter_code
_entity_poly.pdbx_strand_id
1 'polypeptide(L)'
;MYFFITSFTPDVHVAKPLCLTWLLLCVLSSGYVVPREQIPVFYKWLYWLNPNAWGIRSLAISQYRSDKFDVAVDRGVDFVGTHNQTMGVFLLSFYDIQSERSWIVYGLAYSAAFYVLFMLFTCLVLERKRLEAPENVVVRKDSLDNSTFV
;
A
#
# COMPACT_ATOMS: atom_id res chain seq x y z
N MET A 1 -4.84 2.02 5.66
CA MET A 1 -5.79 2.17 4.53
C MET A 1 -6.97 1.19 4.62
N TYR A 2 -6.79 -0.13 4.75
CA TYR A 2 -7.92 -1.07 4.93
C TYR A 2 -8.81 -0.71 6.11
N PHE A 3 -8.21 -0.41 7.27
CA PHE A 3 -8.93 0.06 8.46
C PHE A 3 -9.74 1.34 8.23
N PHE A 4 -9.30 2.21 7.32
CA PHE A 4 -10.03 3.41 6.96
C PHE A 4 -11.29 3.06 6.15
N ILE A 5 -11.18 2.18 5.14
CA ILE A 5 -12.32 1.74 4.33
C ILE A 5 -13.36 1.03 5.21
N THR A 6 -12.93 0.12 6.10
CA THR A 6 -13.84 -0.58 7.01
C THR A 6 -14.48 0.33 8.04
N SER A 7 -13.81 1.41 8.47
CA SER A 7 -14.41 2.39 9.39
C SER A 7 -15.46 3.26 8.70
N PHE A 8 -15.31 3.48 7.39
CA PHE A 8 -16.27 4.26 6.62
C PHE A 8 -17.55 3.48 6.35
N THR A 9 -17.43 2.19 6.03
CA THR A 9 -18.57 1.33 5.68
C THR A 9 -19.18 0.65 6.93
N PRO A 10 -20.50 0.77 7.16
CA PRO A 10 -21.18 0.12 8.29
C PRO A 10 -21.37 -1.39 8.11
N ASP A 11 -21.28 -1.90 6.88
CA ASP A 11 -21.52 -3.30 6.53
C ASP A 11 -20.27 -4.01 5.97
N VAL A 12 -20.02 -5.22 6.46
CA VAL A 12 -18.83 -6.02 6.11
C VAL A 12 -18.92 -6.69 4.74
N HIS A 13 -20.13 -6.93 4.21
CA HIS A 13 -20.32 -7.53 2.89
C HIS A 13 -19.99 -6.54 1.78
N VAL A 14 -20.15 -5.24 2.03
CA VAL A 14 -19.70 -4.17 1.11
C VAL A 14 -18.22 -3.82 1.31
N ALA A 15 -17.73 -3.82 2.55
CA ALA A 15 -16.34 -3.42 2.84
C ALA A 15 -15.30 -4.37 2.22
N LYS A 16 -15.55 -5.69 2.24
CA LYS A 16 -14.63 -6.71 1.73
C LYS A 16 -14.32 -6.56 0.23
N PRO A 17 -15.31 -6.57 -0.68
CA PRO A 17 -15.03 -6.45 -2.11
C PRO A 17 -14.40 -5.09 -2.44
N LEU A 18 -14.80 -4.01 -1.77
CA LEU A 18 -14.20 -2.69 -1.99
C LEU A 18 -12.71 -2.66 -1.63
N CYS A 19 -12.34 -3.24 -0.48
CA CYS A 19 -10.94 -3.38 -0.07
C CYS A 19 -10.12 -4.21 -1.06
N LEU A 20 -10.68 -5.32 -1.53
CA LEU A 20 -10.03 -6.21 -2.51
C LEU A 20 -9.83 -5.53 -3.86
N THR A 21 -10.86 -4.88 -4.40
CA THR A 21 -10.75 -4.15 -5.67
C THR A 21 -9.70 -3.06 -5.58
N TRP A 22 -9.68 -2.31 -4.49
CA TRP A 22 -8.64 -1.30 -4.29
C TRP A 22 -7.23 -1.90 -4.17
N LEU A 23 -7.08 -3.00 -3.42
CA LEU A 23 -5.80 -3.71 -3.32
C LEU A 23 -5.29 -4.11 -4.71
N LEU A 24 -6.16 -4.69 -5.54
CA LEU A 24 -5.81 -5.12 -6.89
C LEU A 24 -5.39 -3.94 -7.75
N LEU A 25 -6.11 -2.81 -7.68
CA LEU A 25 -5.72 -1.58 -8.37
C LEU A 25 -4.33 -1.09 -7.92
N CYS A 26 -4.03 -1.14 -6.62
CA CYS A 26 -2.70 -0.82 -6.10
C CYS A 26 -1.63 -1.80 -6.56
N VAL A 27 -1.91 -3.10 -6.63
CA VAL A 27 -0.93 -4.09 -7.09
C VAL A 27 -0.65 -3.93 -8.59
N LEU A 28 -1.68 -3.73 -9.40
CA LEU A 28 -1.55 -3.53 -10.85
C LEU A 28 -0.76 -2.26 -11.17
N SER A 29 -1.04 -1.17 -10.44
CA SER A 29 -0.36 0.12 -10.59
C SER A 29 0.96 0.22 -9.82
N SER A 30 1.47 -0.85 -9.21
CA SER A 30 2.69 -0.83 -8.40
C SER A 30 3.99 -0.75 -9.23
N GLY A 31 3.91 -0.93 -10.55
CA GLY A 31 5.08 -0.98 -11.43
C GLY A 31 5.68 -2.38 -11.61
N TYR A 32 5.17 -3.40 -10.91
CA TYR A 32 5.59 -4.80 -11.10
C TYR A 32 4.89 -5.47 -12.28
N VAL A 33 3.56 -5.31 -12.39
CA VAL A 33 2.76 -5.94 -13.46
C VAL A 33 2.78 -5.09 -14.74
N VAL A 34 2.64 -3.77 -14.59
CA VAL A 34 2.70 -2.83 -15.72
C VAL A 34 3.90 -1.91 -15.50
N PRO A 35 4.91 -1.94 -16.40
CA PRO A 35 6.06 -1.05 -16.31
C PRO A 35 5.62 0.42 -16.33
N ARG A 36 6.31 1.26 -15.55
CA ARG A 36 6.00 2.69 -15.40
C ARG A 36 5.86 3.42 -16.75
N GLU A 37 6.67 3.06 -17.74
CA GLU A 37 6.67 3.68 -19.08
C GLU A 37 5.40 3.38 -19.89
N GLN A 38 4.76 2.23 -19.65
CA GLN A 38 3.54 1.82 -20.36
C GLN A 38 2.27 2.44 -19.76
N ILE A 39 2.38 3.11 -18.61
CA ILE A 39 1.26 3.77 -17.94
C ILE A 39 0.99 5.12 -18.64
N PRO A 40 -0.25 5.37 -19.12
CA PRO A 40 -0.61 6.64 -19.73
C PRO A 40 -0.28 7.82 -18.81
N VAL A 41 0.11 8.97 -19.39
CA VAL A 41 0.57 10.14 -18.62
C VAL A 41 -0.43 10.58 -17.56
N PHE A 42 -1.72 10.47 -17.86
CA PHE A 42 -2.79 10.80 -16.91
C PHE A 42 -2.83 9.90 -15.68
N TYR A 43 -2.39 8.64 -15.72
CA TYR A 43 -2.42 7.73 -14.57
C TYR A 43 -1.08 7.65 -13.82
N LYS A 44 -0.02 8.32 -14.30
CA LYS A 44 1.30 8.29 -13.66
C LYS A 44 1.29 8.84 -12.24
N TRP A 45 0.41 9.78 -11.89
CA TRP A 45 0.32 10.29 -10.51
C TRP A 45 -0.15 9.23 -9.51
N LEU A 46 -1.00 8.29 -9.93
CA LEU A 46 -1.49 7.22 -9.07
C LEU A 46 -0.36 6.25 -8.70
N TYR A 47 0.56 5.99 -9.64
CA TYR A 47 1.78 5.24 -9.38
C TYR A 47 2.64 5.91 -8.30
N TRP A 48 2.80 7.24 -8.36
CA TRP A 48 3.57 7.99 -7.35
C TRP A 48 2.88 8.09 -5.99
N LEU A 49 1.55 8.00 -5.93
CA LEU A 49 0.80 8.03 -4.67
C LEU A 49 0.75 6.65 -3.99
N ASN A 50 1.03 5.58 -4.72
CA ASN A 50 0.89 4.22 -4.24
C ASN A 50 2.11 3.78 -3.41
N PRO A 51 1.98 3.53 -2.09
CA PRO A 51 3.11 3.12 -1.26
C PRO A 51 3.75 1.79 -1.70
N ASN A 52 3.00 0.91 -2.38
CA ASN A 52 3.55 -0.33 -2.90
C ASN A 52 4.58 -0.09 -4.01
N ALA A 53 4.37 0.92 -4.87
CA ALA A 53 5.32 1.27 -5.92
C ALA A 53 6.67 1.72 -5.34
N TRP A 54 6.63 2.52 -4.27
CA TRP A 54 7.81 2.93 -3.52
C TRP A 54 8.51 1.76 -2.81
N GLY A 55 7.74 0.82 -2.27
CA GLY A 55 8.26 -0.39 -1.64
C GLY A 55 9.00 -1.30 -2.63
N ILE A 56 8.39 -1.60 -3.79
CA ILE A 56 9.01 -2.42 -4.84
C ILE A 56 10.27 -1.76 -5.37
N ARG A 57 10.23 -0.43 -5.60
CA ARG A 57 11.41 0.34 -6.00
C ARG A 57 12.54 0.21 -4.97
N SER A 58 12.24 0.41 -3.69
CA SER A 58 13.23 0.33 -2.61
C SER A 58 13.83 -1.07 -2.50
N LEU A 59 13.00 -2.11 -2.66
CA LEU A 59 13.42 -3.50 -2.64
C LEU A 59 14.34 -3.82 -3.83
N ALA A 60 13.96 -3.39 -5.04
CA ALA A 60 14.78 -3.58 -6.24
C ALA A 60 16.17 -2.96 -6.07
N ILE A 61 16.24 -1.70 -5.61
CA ILE A 61 17.52 -1.02 -5.35
C ILE A 61 18.32 -1.81 -4.31
N SER A 62 17.70 -2.23 -3.20
CA SER A 62 18.39 -3.00 -2.16
C SER A 62 19.01 -4.29 -2.69
N GLN A 63 18.30 -5.01 -3.55
CA GLN A 63 18.75 -6.31 -4.07
C GLN A 63 19.85 -6.15 -5.13
N TYR A 64 19.61 -5.31 -6.14
CA TYR A 64 20.54 -5.19 -7.26
C TYR A 64 21.76 -4.31 -6.95
N ARG A 65 21.71 -3.45 -5.92
CA ARG A 65 22.90 -2.78 -5.37
C ARG A 65 23.64 -3.57 -4.31
N SER A 66 23.29 -4.83 -4.10
CA SER A 66 24.04 -5.76 -3.24
C SER A 66 25.27 -6.28 -3.98
N ASP A 67 26.35 -6.53 -3.26
CA ASP A 67 27.64 -6.97 -3.82
C ASP A 67 27.53 -8.24 -4.68
N LYS A 68 26.50 -9.06 -4.45
CA LYS A 68 26.23 -10.28 -5.22
C LYS A 68 25.75 -10.01 -6.65
N PHE A 69 25.02 -8.92 -6.86
CA PHE A 69 24.42 -8.57 -8.14
C PHE A 69 25.09 -7.34 -8.78
N ASP A 70 25.84 -6.57 -8.00
CA ASP A 70 26.60 -5.43 -8.48
C ASP A 70 28.01 -5.79 -8.95
N VAL A 71 28.10 -6.77 -9.84
CA VAL A 71 29.37 -7.24 -10.39
C VAL A 71 29.64 -6.64 -11.77
N ALA A 72 30.92 -6.48 -12.10
CA ALA A 72 31.37 -6.01 -13.41
C ALA A 72 31.23 -7.09 -14.50
N VAL A 73 31.43 -8.35 -14.12
CA VAL A 73 31.35 -9.52 -15.02
C VAL A 73 30.42 -10.54 -14.39
N ASP A 74 29.40 -10.98 -15.13
CA ASP A 74 28.56 -12.12 -14.75
C ASP A 74 28.45 -13.10 -15.90
N ARG A 75 28.60 -14.40 -15.61
CA ARG A 75 28.48 -15.52 -16.58
C ARG A 75 29.24 -15.34 -17.90
N GLY A 76 30.39 -14.67 -17.87
CA GLY A 76 31.23 -14.43 -19.05
C GLY A 76 30.86 -13.18 -19.87
N VAL A 77 29.92 -12.36 -19.40
CA VAL A 77 29.57 -11.06 -19.99
C VAL A 77 30.18 -9.94 -19.17
N ASP A 78 31.01 -9.10 -19.80
CA ASP A 78 31.57 -7.89 -19.18
C ASP A 78 30.63 -6.70 -19.39
N PHE A 79 29.94 -6.32 -18.31
CA PHE A 79 29.01 -5.20 -18.29
C PHE A 79 29.75 -3.86 -18.25
N VAL A 80 30.90 -3.80 -17.59
CA VAL A 80 31.71 -2.57 -17.53
C VAL A 80 32.37 -2.31 -18.87
N GLY A 81 32.89 -3.34 -19.54
CA GLY A 81 33.48 -3.21 -20.87
C GLY A 81 32.46 -2.82 -21.96
N THR A 82 31.22 -3.28 -21.85
CA THR A 82 30.20 -3.07 -22.91
C THR A 82 29.29 -1.86 -22.64
N HIS A 83 28.82 -1.70 -21.40
CA HIS A 83 27.82 -0.70 -21.02
C HIS A 83 28.37 0.38 -20.07
N ASN A 84 29.67 0.31 -19.71
CA ASN A 84 30.33 1.22 -18.77
C ASN A 84 29.60 1.32 -17.41
N GLN A 85 28.87 0.27 -17.03
CA GLN A 85 28.07 0.18 -15.82
C GLN A 85 28.16 -1.24 -15.26
N THR A 86 27.97 -1.40 -13.96
CA THR A 86 27.85 -2.71 -13.33
C THR A 86 26.50 -3.34 -13.65
N MET A 87 26.42 -4.67 -13.59
CA MET A 87 25.19 -5.42 -13.89
C MET A 87 23.98 -4.89 -13.09
N GLY A 88 24.16 -4.65 -11.79
CA GLY A 88 23.10 -4.14 -10.91
C GLY A 88 22.53 -2.79 -11.37
N VAL A 89 23.39 -1.86 -11.80
CA VAL A 89 22.96 -0.54 -12.29
C VAL A 89 22.29 -0.66 -13.65
N PHE A 90 22.83 -1.49 -14.54
CA PHE A 90 22.26 -1.73 -15.85
C PHE A 90 20.83 -2.31 -15.75
N LEU A 91 20.63 -3.32 -14.91
CA LEU A 91 19.31 -3.91 -14.69
C LEU A 91 18.32 -2.89 -14.11
N LEU A 92 18.76 -2.05 -13.17
CA LEU A 92 17.92 -0.98 -12.65
C LEU A 92 17.51 0.02 -13.72
N SER A 93 18.46 0.44 -14.56
CA SER A 93 18.20 1.36 -15.66
C SER A 93 17.26 0.74 -16.68
N PHE A 94 17.36 -0.56 -16.95
CA PHE A 94 16.47 -1.29 -17.86
C PHE A 94 15.02 -1.30 -17.35
N TYR A 95 14.81 -1.36 -16.04
CA TYR A 95 13.48 -1.29 -15.42
C TYR A 95 12.98 0.14 -15.15
N ASP A 96 13.69 1.18 -15.61
CA ASP A 96 13.41 2.62 -15.32
C ASP A 96 13.35 2.91 -13.80
N ILE A 97 14.19 2.20 -13.03
CA ILE A 97 14.33 2.36 -11.58
C ILE A 97 15.60 3.14 -11.28
N GLN A 98 15.46 4.18 -10.47
CA GLN A 98 16.59 5.01 -10.04
C GLN A 98 17.60 4.20 -9.22
N SER A 99 18.88 4.25 -9.60
CA SER A 99 19.95 3.43 -9.00
C SER A 99 20.48 3.94 -7.67
N GLU A 100 20.13 5.17 -7.30
CA GLU A 100 20.66 5.83 -6.13
C GLU A 100 20.06 5.24 -4.83
N ARG A 101 20.94 4.88 -3.89
CA ARG A 101 20.55 4.25 -2.61
C ARG A 101 19.68 5.15 -1.74
N SER A 102 19.75 6.47 -1.92
CA SER A 102 18.92 7.48 -1.23
C SER A 102 17.41 7.22 -1.39
N TRP A 103 16.99 6.66 -2.52
CA TRP A 103 15.58 6.32 -2.78
C TRP A 103 15.00 5.28 -1.84
N ILE A 104 15.83 4.42 -1.23
CA ILE A 104 15.38 3.46 -0.21
C ILE A 104 14.85 4.21 1.01
N VAL A 105 15.58 5.23 1.46
CA VAL A 105 15.19 6.03 2.63
C VAL A 105 13.94 6.84 2.32
N TYR A 106 13.85 7.43 1.12
CA TYR A 106 12.64 8.15 0.70
C TYR A 106 11.43 7.22 0.62
N GLY A 107 11.56 6.01 0.08
CA GLY A 107 10.46 5.04 0.02
C GLY A 107 10.01 4.57 1.41
N LEU A 108 10.96 4.36 2.32
CA LEU A 108 10.66 3.99 3.70
C LEU A 108 9.97 5.13 4.47
N ALA A 109 10.50 6.35 4.36
CA ALA A 109 9.90 7.53 4.98
C ALA A 109 8.51 7.81 4.43
N TYR A 110 8.33 7.72 3.11
CA TYR A 110 7.04 7.89 2.44
C TYR A 110 6.00 6.87 2.91
N SER A 111 6.37 5.57 2.93
CA SER A 111 5.46 4.51 3.37
C SER A 111 5.09 4.63 4.85
N ALA A 112 6.05 5.00 5.71
CA ALA A 112 5.79 5.26 7.12
C ALA A 112 4.85 6.46 7.33
N ALA A 113 5.11 7.57 6.64
CA ALA A 113 4.26 8.77 6.70
C ALA A 113 2.83 8.47 6.20
N PHE A 114 2.70 7.73 5.09
CA PHE A 114 1.42 7.30 4.56
C PHE A 114 0.65 6.42 5.56
N TYR A 115 1.33 5.46 6.22
CA TYR A 115 0.71 4.65 7.26
C TYR A 115 0.18 5.49 8.42
N VAL A 116 1.00 6.38 8.97
CA VAL A 116 0.62 7.26 10.09
C VAL A 116 -0.53 8.18 9.70
N LEU A 117 -0.49 8.78 8.51
CA LEU A 117 -1.56 9.63 7.99
C LEU A 117 -2.89 8.89 7.94
N PHE A 118 -2.94 7.69 7.36
CA PHE A 118 -4.18 6.91 7.30
C PHE A 118 -4.62 6.39 8.66
N MET A 119 -3.69 6.12 9.57
CA MET A 119 -4.00 5.77 10.95
C MET A 119 -4.70 6.93 11.67
N LEU A 120 -4.16 8.14 11.53
CA LEU A 120 -4.77 9.36 12.10
C LEU A 120 -6.16 9.62 11.49
N PHE A 121 -6.31 9.48 10.17
CA PHE A 121 -7.61 9.59 9.52
C PHE A 121 -8.62 8.57 10.07
N THR A 122 -8.20 7.32 10.30
CA THR A 122 -9.07 6.31 10.94
C THR A 122 -9.46 6.74 12.36
N CYS A 123 -8.52 7.22 13.17
CA CYS A 123 -8.83 7.71 14.52
C CYS A 123 -9.84 8.87 14.47
N LEU A 124 -9.65 9.84 13.58
CA LEU A 124 -10.58 10.97 13.40
C LEU A 124 -11.98 10.53 12.93
N VAL A 125 -12.05 9.55 12.03
CA VAL A 125 -13.34 8.98 11.57
C VAL A 125 -14.05 8.27 12.73
N LEU A 126 -13.32 7.51 13.55
CA LEU A 126 -13.89 6.84 14.71
C LEU A 126 -14.28 7.81 15.82
N GLU A 127 -13.52 8.87 16.03
CA GLU A 127 -13.85 9.95 16.98
C GLU A 127 -15.13 10.69 16.55
N ARG A 128 -15.28 10.98 15.24
CA ARG A 128 -16.48 11.63 14.71
C ARG A 128 -17.69 10.72 14.62
N LYS A 129 -17.49 9.41 14.40
CA LYS A 129 -18.54 8.39 14.53
C LYS A 129 -18.67 7.99 16.00
N ARG A 130 -19.20 8.90 16.81
CA ARG A 130 -19.75 8.54 18.12
C ARG A 130 -20.88 7.55 17.85
N LEU A 131 -20.65 6.27 18.11
CA LEU A 131 -21.69 5.24 18.09
C LEU A 131 -22.72 5.66 19.15
N GLU A 132 -23.79 6.34 18.74
CA GLU A 132 -24.98 6.45 19.57
C GLU A 132 -25.36 5.02 19.95
N ALA A 133 -25.40 4.76 21.26
CA ALA A 133 -25.69 3.45 21.81
C ALA A 133 -26.94 2.89 21.11
N PRO A 134 -27.01 1.58 20.79
CA PRO A 134 -28.20 1.03 20.17
C PRO A 134 -29.41 1.36 21.05
N GLU A 135 -30.29 2.22 20.55
CA GLU A 135 -31.62 2.52 21.11
C GLU A 135 -32.56 1.32 20.92
N ASN A 136 -32.02 0.10 21.05
CA ASN A 136 -32.72 -1.16 20.92
C ASN A 136 -32.48 -2.03 22.15
N VAL A 137 -32.19 -1.43 23.31
CA VAL A 137 -32.56 -2.07 24.57
C VAL A 137 -34.08 -1.93 24.67
N VAL A 138 -34.79 -2.76 23.91
CA VAL A 138 -36.22 -2.99 24.12
C VAL A 138 -36.30 -3.63 25.50
N VAL A 139 -36.43 -2.80 26.54
CA VAL A 139 -36.77 -3.26 27.88
C VAL A 139 -38.12 -3.96 27.72
N ARG A 140 -38.09 -5.29 27.75
CA ARG A 140 -39.26 -6.14 27.68
C ARG A 140 -40.16 -5.85 28.88
N LYS A 141 -41.17 -4.99 28.70
CA LYS A 141 -42.20 -4.67 29.69
C LYS A 141 -43.20 -5.82 29.91
N ASP A 142 -42.95 -7.01 29.38
CA ASP A 142 -43.85 -8.17 29.55
C ASP A 142 -43.69 -8.89 30.89
N SER A 143 -42.69 -8.54 31.71
CA SER A 143 -42.41 -9.22 32.99
C SER A 143 -43.00 -8.52 34.22
N LEU A 144 -43.59 -7.32 34.07
CA LEU A 144 -44.15 -6.57 35.21
C LEU A 144 -45.68 -6.63 35.30
N ASP A 145 -46.41 -6.97 34.23
CA ASP A 145 -47.88 -7.05 34.28
C ASP A 145 -48.40 -8.38 34.87
N ASN A 146 -47.59 -9.44 34.83
CA ASN A 146 -47.99 -10.78 35.32
C ASN A 146 -47.70 -11.02 36.81
N SER A 147 -47.33 -9.98 37.56
CA SER A 147 -47.05 -10.07 39.01
C SER A 147 -47.99 -9.21 39.87
N THR A 148 -49.01 -8.60 39.26
CA THR A 148 -50.00 -7.73 39.94
C THR A 148 -51.36 -8.40 40.17
N PHE A 149 -51.50 -9.69 39.85
CA PHE A 149 -52.71 -10.48 40.07
C PHE A 149 -52.42 -11.76 40.85
N VAL A 150 -51.97 -11.61 42.10
CA VAL A 150 -52.11 -12.62 43.17
C VAL A 150 -52.49 -11.90 44.45
#